data_AF-A0A1A6FSE0-F1
#
_entry.id   AF-A0A1A6FSE0-F1
#
_cell.length_a   1.000
_cell.length_b   1.000
_cell.length_c   1.000
_cell.angle_alpha   90.00
_cell.angle_beta   90.00
_cell.angle_gamma   90.00
#
_symmetry.space_group_name_H-M   'P 1'
#
loop_
_entity.id
_entity.type
_entity.pdbx_description
1 polymer ?
#
loop_
_entity_poly.entity_id
_entity_poly.type
_entity_poly.pdbx_seq_one_letter_code
_entity_poly.pdbx_strand_id
1 'polypeptide(L)' 'TPLEQEEAKRVTFSIAEVWLLRASEVGFIEYGEYKNNYYGTSIDSVRSVLAKNKVCLLDVQPH' A
#
# COMPACT_ATOMS: atom_id res chain seq x y z
N THR A 1 10.70 -0.56 -24.99
CA THR A 1 9.86 -1.78 -24.90
C THR A 1 9.05 -1.71 -23.62
N PRO A 2 7.92 -2.43 -23.47
CA PRO A 2 7.17 -2.52 -22.20
C PRO A 2 7.96 -3.19 -21.05
N LEU A 3 9.29 -3.28 -21.19
CA LEU A 3 10.17 -3.88 -20.21
C LEU A 3 10.34 -2.88 -19.05
N GLU A 4 10.28 -3.41 -17.83
CA GLU A 4 10.59 -2.77 -16.54
C GLU A 4 9.43 -2.17 -15.72
N GLN A 5 8.19 -2.63 -15.89
CA GLN A 5 7.12 -2.42 -14.88
C GLN A 5 6.68 -3.72 -14.18
N GLU A 6 7.53 -4.74 -14.21
CA GLU A 6 7.31 -6.00 -13.48
C GLU A 6 8.25 -6.04 -12.27
N GLU A 7 7.95 -5.29 -11.20
CA GLU A 7 8.50 -5.60 -9.88
C GLU A 7 7.51 -5.27 -8.74
N ALA A 8 7.04 -6.36 -8.13
CA ALA A 8 6.61 -6.50 -6.74
C ALA A 8 5.21 -5.99 -6.32
N LYS A 9 4.16 -6.75 -6.65
CA LYS A 9 2.95 -6.82 -5.81
C LYS A 9 3.23 -7.70 -4.58
N ARG A 10 3.96 -7.18 -3.60
CA ARG A 10 4.07 -7.82 -2.29
C ARG A 10 2.91 -7.34 -1.41
N VAL A 11 1.98 -8.23 -1.12
CA VAL A 11 0.89 -7.99 -0.16
C VAL A 11 1.34 -8.49 1.21
N THR A 12 1.28 -7.62 2.21
CA THR A 12 1.49 -8.00 3.61
C THR A 12 0.14 -8.34 4.22
N PHE A 13 0.02 -9.52 4.84
CA PHE A 13 -1.18 -9.90 5.59
C PHE A 13 -1.05 -9.45 7.04
N SER A 14 -2.12 -8.87 7.57
CA SER A 14 -2.28 -8.53 8.98
C SER A 14 -3.65 -8.99 9.46
N ILE A 15 -3.78 -9.32 10.75
CA ILE A 15 -5.10 -9.53 11.35
C ILE A 15 -5.90 -8.23 11.34
N ALA A 16 -7.23 -8.34 11.32
CA ALA A 16 -8.14 -7.20 11.19
C ALA A 16 -7.93 -6.15 12.30
N GLU A 17 -7.74 -6.56 13.56
CA GLU A 17 -7.51 -5.64 14.67
C GLU A 17 -6.28 -4.75 14.48
N VAL A 18 -5.17 -5.34 14.03
CA VAL A 18 -3.92 -4.60 13.73
C VAL A 18 -4.14 -3.63 12.56
N TRP A 19 -4.93 -4.04 11.58
CA TRP A 19 -5.26 -3.20 10.43
C TRP A 19 -6.08 -1.97 10.84
N LEU A 20 -7.11 -2.15 11.67
CA LEU A 20 -7.94 -1.07 12.19
C LEU A 20 -7.13 -0.07 13.03
N LEU A 21 -6.22 -0.55 13.88
CA LEU A 21 -5.33 0.33 14.64
C LEU A 21 -4.51 1.23 13.70
N ARG A 22 -3.87 0.65 12.69
CA ARG A 22 -3.08 1.40 11.70
C ARG A 22 -3.92 2.37 10.86
N ALA A 23 -5.17 2.01 10.54
CA ALA A 23 -6.09 2.89 9.82
C ALA A 23 -6.44 4.14 10.66
N SER A 24 -6.58 4.00 11.98
CA SER A 24 -6.87 5.12 12.88
C SER A 24 -5.68 6.07 13.10
N GLU A 25 -4.45 5.63 12.87
CA GLU A 25 -3.20 6.37 13.12
C GLU A 25 -2.60 7.01 11.85
N VAL A 26 -3.41 7.28 10.81
CA VAL A 26 -2.96 7.83 9.50
C VAL A 26 -1.90 6.94 8.83
N GLY A 27 -1.95 5.62 9.04
CA GLY A 27 -0.95 4.69 8.52
C GLY A 27 -1.04 4.39 7.02
N PHE A 28 -2.10 4.83 6.35
CA PHE A 28 -2.42 4.49 4.95
C PHE A 28 -2.70 5.74 4.11
N ILE A 29 -2.25 5.70 2.87
CA ILE A 29 -2.51 6.73 1.85
C ILE A 29 -3.92 6.55 1.26
N GLU A 30 -4.27 5.29 0.99
CA GLU A 30 -5.58 4.86 0.53
C GLU A 30 -5.90 3.54 1.20
N TYR A 31 -7.15 3.35 1.58
CA TYR A 31 -7.62 2.10 2.18
C TYR A 31 -9.09 1.85 1.82
N GLY A 32 -9.49 0.58 1.84
CA GLY A 32 -10.84 0.18 1.49
C GLY A 32 -11.13 -1.28 1.83
N GLU A 33 -12.38 -1.66 1.65
CA GLU A 33 -12.85 -3.02 1.88
C GLU A 33 -13.33 -3.64 0.56
N TYR A 34 -12.94 -4.89 0.32
CA TYR A 34 -13.48 -5.67 -0.78
C TYR A 34 -13.70 -7.12 -0.33
N LYS A 35 -14.91 -7.64 -0.53
CA LYS A 35 -15.29 -9.01 -0.13
C LYS A 35 -14.88 -9.36 1.32
N ASN A 36 -15.23 -8.50 2.28
CA ASN A 36 -14.91 -8.66 3.71
C ASN A 36 -13.42 -8.73 4.04
N ASN A 37 -12.55 -8.23 3.15
CA ASN A 37 -11.13 -8.11 3.39
C ASN A 37 -10.72 -6.65 3.24
N TYR A 38 -9.82 -6.22 4.11
CA TYR A 38 -9.28 -4.87 4.10
C TYR A 38 -8.03 -4.80 3.23
N TYR A 39 -7.97 -3.77 2.40
CA TYR A 39 -6.86 -3.49 1.51
C TYR A 39 -6.45 -2.03 1.66
N GLY A 40 -5.17 -1.74 1.48
CA GLY A 40 -4.70 -0.38 1.51
C GLY A 40 -3.23 -0.27 1.18
N THR A 41 -2.83 0.94 0.82
CA THR A 41 -1.45 1.31 0.54
C THR A 41 -0.87 2.01 1.76
N SER A 42 -0.01 1.32 2.50
CA SER A 42 0.63 1.90 3.69
C SER A 42 1.69 2.94 3.33
N ILE A 43 1.85 3.95 4.17
CA ILE A 43 2.91 4.97 3.99
C ILE A 43 4.30 4.31 4.07
N ASP A 44 4.46 3.32 4.95
CA ASP A 44 5.72 2.59 5.13
C ASP A 44 6.14 1.84 3.85
N SER A 45 5.17 1.25 3.13
CA SER A 45 5.42 0.60 1.84
C SER A 45 6.01 1.59 0.83
N VAL A 46 5.46 2.79 0.73
CA VAL A 46 5.96 3.84 -0.17
C VAL A 46 7.36 4.31 0.25
N ARG A 47 7.55 4.58 1.55
CA ARG A 47 8.86 4.97 2.11
C ARG A 47 9.93 3.93 1.83
N SER A 48 9.59 2.64 1.85
CA SER A 48 10.54 1.56 1.55
C SER A 48 11.03 1.56 0.09
N VAL A 49 10.20 2.00 -0.85
CA VAL A 49 10.58 2.15 -2.27
C VAL A 49 11.48 3.36 -2.44
N LEU A 50 11.12 4.48 -1.81
CA LEU A 50 11.94 5.71 -1.82
C LEU A 50 13.32 5.48 -1.19
N ALA A 51 13.40 4.70 -0.11
CA ALA A 51 14.66 4.32 0.54
C ALA A 51 15.59 3.49 -0.37
N LYS A 52 15.05 2.84 -1.41
CA LYS A 52 15.83 2.12 -2.45
C LYS A 52 16.22 3.03 -3.62
N ASN A 53 16.01 4.34 -3.49
CA ASN A 53 16.28 5.33 -4.52
C ASN A 53 15.51 5.07 -5.83
N LYS A 54 14.33 4.43 -5.72
CA LYS A 54 13.39 4.18 -6.82
C LYS A 54 12.22 5.16 -6.75
N VAL A 55 11.60 5.43 -7.89
CA VAL A 55 10.34 6.17 -7.97
C VAL A 55 9.19 5.20 -7.69
N CYS A 56 8.29 5.57 -6.77
CA CYS A 56 7.08 4.81 -6.48
C CYS A 56 5.92 5.34 -7.33
N LEU A 57 5.51 4.58 -8.34
CA LEU A 57 4.32 4.87 -9.12
C LEU A 57 3.09 4.38 -8.35
N LEU A 58 2.23 5.31 -7.95
CA LEU A 58 1.04 5.05 -7.17
C LEU A 58 -0.19 5.28 -8.04
N ASP A 59 -1.00 4.23 -8.20
CA ASP A 59 -2.32 4.29 -8.84
C ASP A 59 -3.37 4.37 -7.74
N VAL A 60 -3.57 5.59 -7.22
CA VAL A 60 -4.54 5.90 -6.16
C VAL A 60 -5.60 6.85 -6.72
N GLN A 61 -6.86 6.70 -6.29
CA GLN A 61 -7.91 7.58 -6.79
C GLN A 61 -7.84 8.95 -6.08
N PRO A 62 -7.87 10.08 -6.82
CA PRO A 62 -8.01 11.39 -6.19
C PRO A 62 -9.41 11.53 -5.59
N HIS A 63 -9.48 12.03 -4.36
CA HIS A 63 -10.71 12.33 -3.63
C HIS A 63 -10.97 13.83 -3.60
#